data_AF-A0A8T5L9S2-F1
#
_entry.id   AF-A0A8T5L9S2-F1
#
_cell.length_a   1.000
_cell.length_b   1.000
_cell.length_c   1.000
_cell.angle_alpha   90.00
_cell.angle_beta   90.00
_cell.angle_gamma   90.00
#
_symmetry.space_group_name_H-M   'P 1'
#
loop_
_entity.id
_entity.type
_entity.pdbx_description
1 polymer ?
#
loop_
_entity_poly.entity_id
_entity_poly.type
_entity_poly.pdbx_seq_one_letter_code
_entity_poly.pdbx_strand_id
1 'polypeptide(L)'
;MIVKILGVFDLIAGLIFWLWMFIGIPTNVMMVIVMYLIIKGLIFVIGLDIASVFDIIAGVLIYIAINFGMPKFLSIIVLLILVQKGIISILA
;
A
#
# COMPACT_ATOMS: atom_id res chain seq x y z
N MET A 1 7.63 12.93 -13.05
CA MET A 1 8.12 11.59 -13.47
C MET A 1 8.28 10.64 -12.29
N ILE A 2 9.03 11.00 -11.24
CA ILE A 2 9.19 10.16 -10.03
C ILE A 2 7.85 9.76 -9.41
N VAL A 3 6.90 10.69 -9.30
CA VAL A 3 5.55 10.45 -8.76
C VAL A 3 4.80 9.35 -9.55
N LYS A 4 4.95 9.30 -10.87
CA LYS A 4 4.32 8.27 -11.71
C LYS A 4 4.88 6.88 -11.46
N ILE A 5 6.21 6.78 -11.35
CA ILE A 5 6.90 5.53 -11.01
C ILE A 5 6.45 5.02 -9.64
N LEU A 6 6.38 5.92 -8.66
CA LEU A 6 5.91 5.60 -7.32
C LEU A 6 4.43 5.18 -7.30
N GLY A 7 3.60 5.73 -8.18
CA GLY A 7 2.21 5.29 -8.36
C GLY A 7 2.10 3.87 -8.90
N VAL A 8 2.98 3.47 -9.84
CA VAL A 8 3.06 2.08 -10.32
C VAL A 8 3.42 1.13 -9.18
N PHE A 9 4.35 1.51 -8.31
CA PHE A 9 4.69 0.71 -7.14
C PHE A 9 3.54 0.57 -6.13
N ASP A 10 2.64 1.56 -6.01
CA ASP A 10 1.43 1.42 -5.18
C ASP A 10 0.46 0.39 -5.76
N LEU A 11 0.29 0.39 -7.09
CA LEU A 11 -0.51 -0.63 -7.78
C LEU A 11 0.07 -2.03 -7.55
N ILE A 12 1.39 -2.15 -7.68
CA ILE A 12 2.09 -3.42 -7.43
C ILE A 12 1.93 -3.84 -5.96
N ALA A 13 2.07 -2.93 -5.01
CA ALA A 13 1.87 -3.21 -3.58
C ALA A 13 0.45 -3.71 -3.29
N GLY A 14 -0.57 -3.05 -3.87
CA GLY A 14 -1.96 -3.48 -3.77
C GLY A 14 -2.18 -4.87 -4.36
N LEU A 15 -1.66 -5.14 -5.56
CA LEU A 15 -1.76 -6.45 -6.21
C LEU A 15 -1.04 -7.54 -5.43
N ILE A 16 0.15 -7.29 -4.91
CA ILE A 16 0.88 -8.26 -4.10
C ILE A 16 0.13 -8.55 -2.80
N PHE A 17 -0.42 -7.52 -2.14
CA PHE A 17 -1.27 -7.72 -0.96
C PHE A 17 -2.52 -8.56 -1.29
N TRP A 18 -3.13 -8.34 -2.46
CA TRP A 18 -4.25 -9.15 -2.91
C TRP A 18 -3.86 -10.61 -3.10
N LEU A 19 -2.78 -10.87 -3.85
CA LEU A 19 -2.29 -12.21 -4.11
C LEU A 19 -1.85 -12.93 -2.82
N TRP A 20 -1.28 -12.19 -1.86
CA TRP A 20 -0.93 -12.71 -0.54
C TRP A 20 -2.13 -13.37 0.15
N MET A 21 -3.32 -12.79 0.03
CA MET A 21 -4.53 -13.35 0.66
C MET A 21 -5.00 -14.69 0.06
N PHE A 22 -4.65 -15.00 -1.18
CA PHE A 22 -5.11 -16.22 -1.86
C PHE A 22 -4.02 -17.29 -1.95
N ILE A 23 -2.78 -16.88 -2.22
CA ILE A 23 -1.68 -17.77 -2.57
C ILE A 23 -0.69 -17.90 -1.40
N GLY A 24 -0.77 -17.03 -0.38
CA GLY A 24 0.09 -17.10 0.81
C GLY A 24 1.53 -16.69 0.51
N ILE A 25 1.73 -15.49 -0.05
CA ILE A 25 3.07 -14.94 -0.31
C ILE A 25 3.90 -14.90 1.00
N PRO A 26 5.23 -15.12 0.95
CA PRO A 26 6.05 -15.09 2.16
C PRO A 26 5.92 -13.77 2.93
N THR A 27 5.77 -13.86 4.25
CA THR A 27 5.59 -12.70 5.14
C THR A 27 6.72 -11.68 5.02
N ASN A 28 7.95 -12.13 4.78
CA ASN A 28 9.10 -11.25 4.57
C ASN A 28 8.90 -10.30 3.37
N VAL A 29 8.30 -10.78 2.27
CA VAL A 29 8.03 -9.94 1.09
C VAL A 29 6.97 -8.90 1.43
N MET A 30 5.93 -9.30 2.17
CA MET A 30 4.89 -8.38 2.62
C MET A 30 5.42 -7.31 3.58
N MET A 31 6.35 -7.67 4.45
CA MET A 31 6.99 -6.71 5.35
C MET A 31 7.81 -5.66 4.58
N VAL A 32 8.46 -6.03 3.48
CA VAL A 32 9.12 -5.05 2.60
C VAL A 32 8.11 -4.05 2.02
N ILE A 33 6.93 -4.51 1.61
CA ILE A 33 5.86 -3.65 1.08
C ILE A 33 5.32 -2.71 2.17
N VAL A 34 5.09 -3.22 3.38
CA VAL A 34 4.66 -2.41 4.53
C VAL A 34 5.67 -1.29 4.78
N MET A 35 6.96 -1.63 4.88
CA MET A 35 8.01 -0.65 5.13
C MET A 35 8.11 0.37 3.99
N TYR A 36 7.99 -0.08 2.74
CA TYR A 36 7.94 0.79 1.57
C TYR A 36 6.81 1.81 1.66
N LEU A 37 5.58 1.37 1.92
CA LEU A 37 4.40 2.24 2.01
C LEU A 37 4.54 3.25 3.16
N ILE A 38 5.02 2.82 4.33
CA ILE A 38 5.20 3.71 5.49
C ILE A 38 6.29 4.74 5.19
N ILE A 39 7.46 4.33 4.71
CA ILE A 39 8.57 5.25 4.43
C ILE A 39 8.17 6.25 3.34
N LYS A 40 7.56 5.77 2.26
CA LYS A 40 7.06 6.64 1.19
C LYS A 40 6.01 7.61 1.72
N GLY A 41 5.02 7.10 2.44
CA GLY A 41 3.98 7.92 3.04
C GLY A 41 4.56 9.05 3.90
N LEU A 42 5.53 8.73 4.76
CA LEU A 42 6.21 9.73 5.59
C LEU A 42 6.96 10.78 4.76
N ILE A 43 7.70 10.37 3.72
CA ILE A 43 8.42 11.30 2.85
C ILE A 43 7.47 12.31 2.18
N PHE A 44 6.34 11.83 1.65
CA PHE A 44 5.39 12.69 0.94
C PHE A 44 4.51 13.52 1.86
N VAL A 45 4.21 13.05 3.07
CA VAL A 45 3.50 13.84 4.09
C VAL A 45 4.34 15.04 4.53
N ILE A 46 5.66 14.87 4.69
CA ILE A 46 6.58 16.00 4.95
C ILE A 46 6.59 16.98 3.76
N GLY A 47 6.42 16.46 2.54
CA GLY A 47 6.29 17.24 1.30
C GLY A 47 4.92 17.93 1.10
N LEU A 48 4.06 17.99 2.13
CA LEU A 48 2.70 18.57 2.11
C LEU A 48 1.67 17.83 1.24
N ASP A 49 1.94 16.59 0.83
CA ASP A 49 0.95 15.76 0.14
C ASP A 49 0.12 14.95 1.14
N ILE A 50 -1.03 15.52 1.52
CA ILE A 50 -1.98 14.92 2.47
C ILE A 50 -2.51 13.57 1.97
N ALA A 51 -2.57 13.33 0.66
CA ALA A 51 -3.01 12.04 0.12
C ALA A 51 -2.05 10.91 0.50
N SER A 52 -0.83 11.22 0.94
CA SER A 52 0.16 10.23 1.35
C SER A 52 -0.01 9.71 2.77
N VAL A 53 -0.93 10.28 3.55
CA VAL A 53 -1.40 9.67 4.81
C VAL A 53 -2.08 8.31 4.55
N PHE A 54 -2.74 8.15 3.40
CA PHE A 54 -3.37 6.88 3.02
C PHE A 54 -2.36 5.75 2.80
N ASP A 55 -1.11 6.04 2.41
CA ASP A 55 -0.06 5.02 2.28
C ASP A 55 0.35 4.49 3.65
N ILE A 56 0.47 5.39 4.63
CA ILE A 56 0.81 5.03 6.01
C ILE A 56 -0.31 4.17 6.59
N ILE A 57 -1.56 4.60 6.43
CA ILE A 57 -2.74 3.84 6.88
C ILE A 57 -2.77 2.47 6.21
N ALA A 58 -2.58 2.39 4.89
CA ALA A 58 -2.55 1.13 4.16
C ALA A 58 -1.42 0.21 4.65
N GLY A 59 -0.20 0.75 4.84
CA GLY A 59 0.94 0.00 5.37
C GLY A 59 0.67 -0.57 6.77
N VAL A 60 0.11 0.24 7.67
CA VAL A 60 -0.28 -0.21 9.02
C VAL A 60 -1.36 -1.28 8.97
N LEU A 61 -2.37 -1.12 8.13
CA LEU A 61 -3.44 -2.12 7.96
C LEU A 61 -2.90 -3.43 7.40
N ILE A 62 -2.00 -3.40 6.42
CA ILE A 62 -1.33 -4.60 5.90
C ILE A 62 -0.49 -5.27 7.00
N TYR A 63 0.25 -4.49 7.80
CA TYR A 63 1.00 -5.03 8.94
C TYR A 63 0.09 -5.76 9.93
N ILE A 64 -1.05 -5.15 10.28
CA ILE A 64 -2.05 -5.77 11.16
C ILE A 64 -2.58 -7.05 10.51
N ALA A 65 -2.86 -7.04 9.20
CA ALA A 65 -3.37 -8.20 8.47
C ALA A 65 -2.43 -9.40 8.53
N ILE A 66 -1.11 -9.16 8.41
CA ILE A 66 -0.10 -10.21 8.44
C ILE A 66 0.01 -10.85 9.83
N ASN A 67 -0.07 -10.05 10.90
CA ASN A 67 0.22 -10.52 12.26
C ASN A 67 -1.01 -11.04 13.02
N PHE A 68 -2.18 -10.41 12.82
CA PHE A 68 -3.38 -10.70 13.60
C PHE A 68 -4.48 -11.37 12.76
N GLY A 69 -4.30 -11.45 11.45
CA GLY A 69 -5.36 -11.80 10.51
C GLY A 69 -6.37 -10.67 10.38
N MET A 70 -6.90 -10.47 9.17
CA MET A 70 -7.82 -9.37 8.89
C MET A 70 -9.04 -9.88 8.13
N PRO A 71 -10.25 -9.38 8.45
CA PRO A 71 -11.44 -9.67 7.68
C PRO A 71 -11.25 -9.32 6.20
N LYS A 72 -11.69 -10.21 5.30
CA LYS A 72 -11.58 -10.06 3.84
C LYS A 72 -12.19 -8.75 3.32
N PHE A 73 -13.20 -8.21 3.99
CA PHE A 73 -13.80 -6.93 3.61
C PHE A 73 -12.83 -5.76 3.79
N LEU A 74 -12.10 -5.71 4.91
CA LEU A 74 -11.17 -4.61 5.17
C LEU A 74 -9.93 -4.67 4.26
N SER A 75 -9.49 -5.87 3.86
CA SER A 75 -8.39 -6.00 2.91
C SER A 75 -8.76 -5.53 1.50
N ILE A 76 -10.02 -5.72 1.07
CA ILE A 76 -10.53 -5.14 -0.17
C ILE A 76 -10.52 -3.61 -0.10
N ILE A 77 -10.85 -3.01 1.06
CA ILE A 77 -10.77 -1.56 1.23
C ILE A 77 -9.33 -1.07 1.06
N VAL A 78 -8.35 -1.73 1.68
CA VAL A 78 -6.93 -1.39 1.52
C VAL A 78 -6.48 -1.49 0.06
N LEU A 79 -6.91 -2.54 -0.64
CA LEU A 79 -6.66 -2.69 -2.08
C LEU A 79 -7.20 -1.48 -2.86
N LEU A 80 -8.46 -1.12 -2.65
CA LEU A 80 -9.10 -0.02 -3.35
C LEU A 80 -8.39 1.32 -3.09
N ILE A 81 -7.96 1.56 -1.85
CA ILE A 81 -7.18 2.76 -1.48
C ILE A 81 -5.87 2.81 -2.28
N LEU A 82 -5.09 1.73 -2.27
CA LEU A 82 -3.81 1.66 -2.98
C LEU A 82 -3.98 1.77 -4.50
N VAL A 83 -5.02 1.12 -5.06
CA VAL A 83 -5.32 1.17 -6.49
C VAL A 83 -5.75 2.57 -6.91
N GLN A 84 -6.68 3.17 -6.19
CA GLN A 84 -7.14 4.54 -6.47
C GLN A 84 -5.97 5.52 -6.42
N LYS A 85 -5.14 5.44 -5.38
CA LYS A 85 -3.98 6.33 -5.25
C LYS A 85 -2.95 6.09 -6.35
N GLY A 86 -2.64 4.84 -6.65
CA GLY A 86 -1.72 4.48 -7.73
C GLY A 86 -2.16 5.07 -9.08
N ILE A 87 -3.45 4.98 -9.39
CA ILE A 87 -4.04 5.59 -10.61
C ILE A 87 -3.91 7.12 -10.58
N ILE A 88 -4.28 7.78 -9.47
CA ILE A 88 -4.19 9.24 -9.33
C ILE A 88 -2.74 9.71 -9.51
N SER A 89 -1.78 9.01 -8.90
CA SER A 89 -0.35 9.32 -8.95
C SER A 89 0.25 9.14 -10.35
N ILE A 90 -0.34 8.31 -11.20
CA ILE A 90 0.08 8.12 -12.60
C ILE A 90 -0.50 9.22 -13.51
N LEU A 91 -1.73 9.66 -13.23
CA LEU A 91 -2.46 10.66 -14.02
C LEU A 91 -2.02 12.10 -13.70
N ALA A 92 -1.59 12.38 -12.47
CA ALA A 92 -0.99 13.66 -12.06
C ALA A 92 0.38 13.90 -12.73
#